data_AF-A0A7V9ZUK3-F1
#
_entry.id   AF-A0A7V9ZUK3-F1
#
_cell.length_a   1.000
_cell.length_b   1.000
_cell.length_c   1.000
_cell.angle_alpha   90.00
_cell.angle_beta   90.00
_cell.angle_gamma   90.00
#
_symmetry.space_group_name_H-M   'P 1'
#
loop_
_entity.id
_entity.type
_entity.pdbx_description
1 polymer ?
#
loop_
_entity_poly.entity_id
_entity_poly.type
_entity_poly.pdbx_seq_one_letter_code
_entity_poly.pdbx_strand_id
1 'polypeptide(L)' 'MAAVEAESIRALLQQAFPDAVELTVLDRTGTGDHFQVNVESADFDGLSLIDQHRRVNAALAAPLGDG' A
#
# COMPACT_ATOMS: atom_id res chain seq x y z
N MET A 1 -3.13 -4.88 18.90
CA MET A 1 -2.23 -5.51 17.90
C MET A 1 -2.25 -4.80 16.54
N ALA A 2 -3.00 -3.71 16.34
CA ALA A 2 -3.11 -3.02 15.04
C ALA A 2 -1.81 -2.40 14.48
N ALA A 3 -0.85 -2.05 15.34
CA ALA A 3 0.42 -1.46 14.88
C ALA A 3 1.24 -2.42 14.01
N VAL A 4 1.16 -3.73 14.26
CA VAL A 4 1.92 -4.76 13.52
C VAL A 4 1.38 -4.90 12.08
N GLU A 5 0.07 -4.78 11.90
CA GLU A 5 -0.58 -4.87 10.59
C GLU A 5 -0.25 -3.67 9.71
N ALA A 6 -0.32 -2.45 10.26
CA ALA A 6 0.00 -1.23 9.52
C ALA A 6 1.47 -1.22 9.04
N GLU A 7 2.39 -1.68 9.88
CA GLU A 7 3.82 -1.76 9.56
C GLU A 7 4.10 -2.85 8.51
N SER A 8 3.36 -3.97 8.55
CA SER A 8 3.43 -5.02 7.52
C SER A 8 2.93 -4.53 6.17
N ILE A 9 1.78 -3.83 6.13
CA ILE A 9 1.25 -3.22 4.91
C ILE A 9 2.26 -2.21 4.34
N ARG A 10 2.84 -1.36 5.21
CA ARG A 10 3.88 -0.40 4.82
C ARG A 10 5.07 -1.10 4.17
N ALA A 11 5.57 -2.18 4.77
CA ALA A 11 6.70 -2.94 4.24
C ALA A 11 6.39 -3.62 2.90
N LEU A 12 5.17 -4.14 2.71
CA LEU A 12 4.74 -4.71 1.43
C LEU A 12 4.67 -3.65 0.33
N LEU A 13 4.04 -2.52 0.62
CA LEU A 13 3.94 -1.42 -0.34
C LEU A 13 5.31 -0.83 -0.65
N GLN A 14 6.21 -0.74 0.33
CA GLN A 14 7.57 -0.25 0.10
C GLN A 14 8.40 -1.20 -0.78
N GLN A 15 8.15 -2.52 -0.69
CA GLN A 15 8.76 -3.49 -1.60
C GLN A 15 8.18 -3.40 -3.02
N ALA A 16 6.87 -3.17 -3.14
CA ALA A 16 6.22 -3.05 -4.44
C ALA A 16 6.47 -1.69 -5.12
N PHE A 17 6.65 -0.63 -4.34
CA PHE A 17 6.90 0.73 -4.77
C PHE A 17 8.18 1.27 -4.10
N PRO A 18 9.36 0.75 -4.47
CA PRO A 18 10.63 1.21 -3.89
C PRO A 18 10.94 2.68 -4.23
N ASP A 19 10.39 3.18 -5.34
CA ASP A 19 10.53 4.56 -5.81
C ASP A 19 9.46 5.51 -5.21
N ALA A 20 8.66 5.05 -4.24
CA ALA A 20 7.73 5.92 -3.53
C ALA A 20 8.49 6.96 -2.70
N VAL A 21 8.21 8.23 -2.99
CA VAL A 21 8.73 9.41 -2.28
C VAL A 21 8.12 9.50 -0.89
N GLU A 22 6.81 9.23 -0.77
CA GLU A 22 6.10 9.18 0.49
C GLU A 22 5.29 7.89 0.59
N LEU A 23 5.34 7.24 1.76
CA LEU A 23 4.56 6.05 2.04
C LEU A 23 4.13 6.02 3.50
N THR A 24 2.85 6.32 3.71
CA THR A 24 2.23 6.48 5.03
C THR A 24 1.04 5.55 5.16
N VAL A 25 1.01 4.76 6.24
CA VAL A 25 -0.10 3.85 6.57
C VAL A 25 -0.66 4.25 7.93
N LEU A 26 -1.95 4.52 7.98
CA LEU A 26 -2.68 5.01 9.15
C LEU A 26 -3.93 4.15 9.37
N ASP A 27 -4.07 3.57 10.57
CA ASP A 27 -5.33 2.92 10.95
C ASP A 27 -6.37 3.99 11.28
N ARG A 28 -7.46 4.03 10.50
CA ARG A 28 -8.57 4.97 10.70
C ARG A 28 -9.51 4.54 11.82
N THR A 29 -9.57 3.24 12.08
CA THR A 29 -10.49 2.62 13.04
C THR A 29 -9.86 2.39 14.41
N GLY A 30 -8.54 2.26 14.47
CA GLY A 30 -7.80 1.85 15.67
C GLY A 30 -7.99 0.39 16.05
N THR A 31 -8.87 -0.35 15.34
CA THR A 31 -9.17 -1.77 15.55
C THR A 31 -8.42 -2.68 14.58
N GLY A 32 -7.77 -2.12 13.56
CA GLY A 32 -7.10 -2.87 12.50
C GLY A 32 -8.01 -3.36 11.36
N ASP A 33 -9.22 -2.81 11.24
CA ASP A 33 -10.16 -3.19 10.16
C ASP A 33 -10.08 -2.24 8.94
N HIS A 34 -9.63 -1.00 9.14
CA HIS A 34 -9.56 -0.02 8.05
C HIS A 34 -8.28 0.80 8.09
N PHE A 35 -7.42 0.55 7.10
CA PHE A 35 -6.17 1.28 6.93
C PHE A 35 -6.30 2.29 5.80
N GLN A 36 -5.92 3.53 6.08
CA GLN A 36 -5.66 4.53 5.06
C GLN A 36 -4.19 4.48 4.67
N VAL A 37 -3.94 4.32 3.37
CA VAL A 37 -2.61 4.33 2.79
C VAL A 37 -2.48 5.55 1.90
N ASN A 38 -1.44 6.35 2.12
CA ASN A 38 -0.99 7.36 1.17
C ASN A 38 0.33 6.89 0.55
N VAL A 39 0.38 6.81 -0.78
CA VAL A 39 1.59 6.52 -1.54
C VAL A 39 1.79 7.65 -2.54
N GLU A 40 2.93 8.33 -2.44
CA GLU A 40 3.39 9.31 -3.42
C GLU A 40 4.54 8.67 -4.21
N SER A 41 4.36 8.47 -5.50
CA SER A 41 5.39 7.91 -6.38
C SER A 41 5.22 8.46 -7.79
N ALA A 42 6.33 8.65 -8.49
CA ALA A 42 6.33 8.98 -9.91
C ALA A 42 5.71 7.86 -10.76
N ASP A 43 5.63 6.63 -10.23
CA ASP A 43 5.05 5.48 -10.91
C ASP A 43 3.53 5.60 -11.17
N PHE A 44 2.88 6.52 -10.45
CA PHE A 44 1.46 6.85 -10.62
C PHE A 44 1.22 8.03 -11.57
N ASP A 45 2.27 8.73 -12.00
CA ASP A 45 2.15 9.86 -12.92
C ASP A 45 1.60 9.38 -14.28
N GLY A 46 0.56 10.07 -14.77
CA GLY A 46 -0.12 9.71 -16.01
C GLY A 46 -1.06 8.49 -15.94
N LEU A 47 -1.19 7.81 -14.80
CA LEU A 47 -2.15 6.71 -14.64
C LEU A 47 -3.54 7.21 -14.25
N SER A 48 -4.57 6.50 -14.71
CA SER A 48 -5.94 6.73 -14.26
C SER A 48 -6.10 6.32 -12.78
N LEU A 49 -7.03 6.95 -12.06
CA LEU A 49 -7.33 6.59 -10.66
C LEU A 49 -7.61 5.08 -10.49
N ILE A 50 -8.25 4.46 -11.48
CA ILE A 50 -8.55 3.02 -11.48
C ILE A 50 -7.26 2.21 -11.59
N ASP A 51 -6.35 2.58 -12.50
CA ASP A 51 -5.09 1.86 -12.69
C ASP A 51 -4.17 2.03 -11.48
N GLN A 52 -4.13 3.22 -10.88
CA GLN A 52 -3.44 3.46 -9.61
C GLN A 52 -3.96 2.51 -8.52
N HIS A 53 -5.28 2.45 -8.32
CA HIS A 53 -5.90 1.54 -7.37
C HIS A 53 -5.62 0.06 -7.70
N ARG A 54 -5.69 -0.34 -8.97
CA ARG A 54 -5.38 -1.71 -9.40
C ARG A 54 -3.94 -2.07 -9.08
N ARG A 55 -3.00 -1.15 -9.28
CA ARG A 55 -1.57 -1.37 -9.03
C ARG A 55 -1.28 -1.51 -7.54
N VAL A 56 -1.86 -0.65 -6.69
CA VAL A 56 -1.78 -0.76 -5.23
C VAL A 56 -2.41 -2.07 -4.74
N ASN A 57 -3.59 -2.44 -5.24
CA ASN A 57 -4.21 -3.71 -4.89
C ASN A 57 -3.39 -4.92 -5.37
N ALA A 58 -2.78 -4.84 -6.56
CA ALA A 58 -1.90 -5.89 -7.07
C ALA A 58 -0.64 -6.03 -6.21
N ALA A 59 -0.05 -4.92 -5.75
CA ALA A 59 1.07 -4.93 -4.81
C ALA A 59 0.72 -5.62 -3.48
N LEU A 60 -0.50 -5.39 -2.97
CA LEU A 60 -0.99 -6.04 -1.76
C LEU A 60 -1.37 -7.52 -1.99
N ALA A 61 -1.77 -7.89 -3.22
CA ALA A 61 -2.12 -9.26 -3.60
C ALA A 61 -0.91 -10.11 -4.03
N ALA A 62 0.16 -9.48 -4.53
CA ALA A 62 1.40 -10.13 -4.97
C ALA A 62 2.02 -11.10 -3.95
N PRO A 63 2.11 -10.79 -2.63
CA PRO A 63 2.67 -11.74 -1.67
C PRO A 63 1.86 -13.05 -1.52
N LEU A 64 0.66 -13.16 -2.08
CA LEU A 64 -0.13 -14.40 -2.15
C LEU A 64 0.04 -15.17 -3.48
N GLY A 65 0.72 -14.60 -4.48
CA GLY A 65 0.79 -15.13 -5.85
C GLY A 65 2.05 -15.92 -6.18
N ASP A 66 3.14 -15.76 -5.43
CA ASP A 66 4.35 -16.58 -5.59
C ASP A 66 4.21 -17.88 -4.77
N GLY A 67 3.36 -18.78 -5.26
CA GLY A 67 3.22 -20.17 -4.81
C GLY A 67 3.50 -21.15 -5.94
#